data_AF-A0A1H1KUN0-F1
#
_entry.id   AF-A0A1H1KUN0-F1
#
_cell.length_a   1.000
_cell.length_b   1.000
_cell.length_c   1.000
_cell.angle_alpha   90.00
_cell.angle_beta   90.00
_cell.angle_gamma   90.00
#
_symmetry.space_group_name_H-M   'P 1'
#
loop_
_entity.id
_entity.type
_entity.pdbx_description
1 polymer ?
#
loop_
_entity_poly.entity_id
_entity_poly.type
_entity_poly.pdbx_seq_one_letter_code
_entity_poly.pdbx_strand_id
1 'polypeptide(L)'
;MKKILQILIFILVTAGVAQNNNISKWNDLASEDPSLQPEYGNIKKTKEQKESDKEFVNKLLEEYNGDRKKASAKMIELGFQYLYQKRDLITAMRRFNQAFLINPKNPNLYYGFGTVYFNLGAMEEARNQYDKGLQIEPNHFEILTDYGTTYLGEYYDEVNSDPSLASKKLDLALKKLNKSYSVNPDYSSTTYKLSILYLLKNDCENSRKFLDTTKKIDSNVITQDYLNEFNLKCRTDKIDCSTIKTGKFKIEDEDIGITIITRTNDFQIEENEGLNYKLKLSITWLDECTYELKPIEDLINPNAELPTMVVTCQVTEITENSYQQVSSSNESSIKMSKEVEILN
;
A
#
# COMPACT_ATOMS: atom_id res chain seq x y z
N MET A 1 -32.59 -12.13 -10.21
CA MET A 1 -31.28 -12.52 -10.78
C MET A 1 -30.72 -11.53 -11.82
N LYS A 2 -31.44 -11.12 -12.89
CA LYS A 2 -30.89 -10.16 -13.89
C LYS A 2 -30.60 -8.73 -13.40
N LYS A 3 -31.21 -8.25 -12.30
CA LYS A 3 -30.96 -6.91 -11.73
C LYS A 3 -29.76 -6.82 -10.77
N ILE A 4 -29.33 -7.94 -10.18
CA ILE A 4 -28.14 -7.98 -9.30
C ILE A 4 -26.86 -8.01 -10.16
N LEU A 5 -26.90 -8.72 -11.29
CA LEU A 5 -25.80 -8.77 -12.25
C LEU A 5 -25.51 -7.39 -12.90
N GLN A 6 -26.52 -6.53 -13.07
CA GLN A 6 -26.33 -5.18 -13.61
C GLN A 6 -25.73 -4.18 -12.61
N ILE A 7 -25.86 -4.43 -11.31
CA ILE A 7 -25.26 -3.57 -10.27
C ILE A 7 -23.80 -3.96 -10.03
N LEU A 8 -23.45 -5.25 -10.14
CA LEU A 8 -22.08 -5.73 -10.04
C LEU A 8 -21.21 -5.31 -11.25
N ILE A 9 -21.75 -5.29 -12.46
CA ILE A 9 -21.01 -4.89 -13.67
C ILE A 9 -20.61 -3.40 -13.65
N PHE A 10 -21.38 -2.54 -12.97
CA PHE A 10 -21.07 -1.10 -12.91
C PHE A 10 -20.03 -0.72 -11.84
N ILE A 11 -19.80 -1.59 -10.85
CA ILE A 11 -18.80 -1.39 -9.78
C ILE A 11 -17.42 -1.96 -10.19
N LEU A 12 -17.38 -2.86 -11.18
CA LEU A 12 -16.17 -3.62 -11.55
C LEU A 12 -15.27 -3.00 -12.65
N VAL A 13 -15.46 -1.72 -13.04
CA VAL A 13 -14.64 -1.09 -14.12
C VAL A 13 -13.63 -0.03 -13.63
N THR A 14 -13.55 0.34 -12.35
CA THR A 14 -12.67 1.47 -11.96
C THR A 14 -11.45 1.13 -11.08
N ALA A 15 -11.23 -0.11 -10.66
CA ALA A 15 -10.11 -0.41 -9.75
C ALA A 15 -8.75 -0.69 -10.42
N GLY A 16 -8.67 -0.78 -11.75
CA GLY A 16 -7.42 -1.11 -12.48
C GLY A 16 -6.81 -0.01 -13.35
N VAL A 17 -7.45 1.17 -13.46
CA VAL A 17 -7.05 2.23 -14.42
C VAL A 17 -6.54 3.50 -13.73
N ALA A 18 -6.54 3.55 -12.39
CA ALA A 18 -6.24 4.78 -11.66
C ALA A 18 -4.75 5.18 -11.67
N GLN A 19 -3.82 4.22 -11.70
CA GLN A 19 -2.38 4.53 -11.58
C GLN A 19 -1.75 4.97 -12.91
N ASN A 20 -1.99 4.25 -14.02
CA ASN A 20 -1.44 4.61 -15.34
C ASN A 20 -1.91 5.99 -15.85
N ASN A 21 -3.06 6.47 -15.37
CA ASN A 21 -3.60 7.76 -15.81
C ASN A 21 -2.82 8.96 -15.23
N ASN A 22 -2.25 8.83 -14.03
CA ASN A 22 -1.61 9.97 -13.36
C ASN A 22 -0.26 10.33 -13.97
N ILE A 23 0.61 9.33 -14.21
CA ILE A 23 1.91 9.58 -14.85
C ILE A 23 1.75 9.94 -16.34
N SER A 24 0.80 9.35 -17.05
CA SER A 24 0.54 9.71 -18.46
C SER A 24 0.13 11.19 -18.57
N LYS A 25 -0.84 11.64 -17.77
CA LYS A 25 -1.25 13.05 -17.72
C LYS A 25 -0.10 13.96 -17.31
N TRP A 26 0.72 13.53 -16.36
CA TRP A 26 1.90 14.28 -15.95
C TRP A 26 2.88 14.46 -17.11
N ASN A 27 3.15 13.39 -17.85
CA ASN A 27 4.06 13.42 -19.00
C ASN A 27 3.55 14.32 -20.12
N ASP A 28 2.25 14.31 -20.40
CA ASP A 28 1.63 15.22 -21.37
C ASP A 28 1.86 16.69 -20.95
N LEU A 29 1.53 17.03 -19.69
CA LEU A 29 1.76 18.38 -19.14
C LEU A 29 3.25 18.76 -19.15
N ALA A 30 4.12 17.85 -18.73
CA ALA A 30 5.55 18.08 -18.62
C ALA A 30 6.24 18.19 -19.99
N SER A 31 5.63 17.65 -21.06
CA SER A 31 6.11 17.83 -22.43
C SER A 31 5.92 19.27 -22.93
N GLU A 32 4.89 19.96 -22.43
CA GLU A 32 4.57 21.35 -22.77
C GLU A 32 5.20 22.36 -21.78
N ASP A 33 5.37 21.95 -20.51
CA ASP A 33 5.95 22.77 -19.45
C ASP A 33 7.20 22.10 -18.84
N PRO A 34 8.41 22.47 -19.30
CA PRO A 34 9.67 21.95 -18.76
C PRO A 34 9.84 22.18 -17.25
N SER A 35 9.14 23.13 -16.64
CA SER A 35 9.21 23.36 -15.18
C SER A 35 8.60 22.20 -14.36
N LEU A 36 7.92 21.27 -15.02
CA LEU A 36 7.36 20.05 -14.44
C LEU A 36 8.28 18.83 -14.59
N GLN A 37 9.47 19.03 -15.15
CA GLN A 37 10.52 18.02 -15.18
C GLN A 37 11.67 18.44 -14.25
N PRO A 38 12.37 17.50 -13.58
CA PRO A 38 13.59 17.81 -12.86
C PRO A 38 14.56 18.60 -13.72
N GLU A 39 15.23 19.58 -13.12
CA GLU A 39 16.26 20.39 -13.77
C GLU A 39 15.72 21.13 -15.01
N TYR A 40 14.43 21.48 -14.99
CA TYR A 40 13.69 22.06 -16.12
C TYR A 40 13.76 21.20 -17.40
N GLY A 41 13.79 19.88 -17.26
CA GLY A 41 13.92 18.95 -18.39
C GLY A 41 15.27 19.04 -19.10
N ASN A 42 16.29 19.62 -18.45
CA ASN A 42 17.61 19.84 -19.02
C ASN A 42 17.61 20.60 -20.36
N ILE A 43 16.59 21.45 -20.59
CA ILE A 43 16.48 22.22 -21.83
C ILE A 43 17.61 23.26 -21.96
N LYS A 44 18.02 23.53 -23.20
CA LYS A 44 18.92 24.65 -23.49
C LYS A 44 18.16 25.97 -23.34
N LYS A 45 18.38 26.66 -22.20
CA LYS A 45 17.74 27.95 -21.91
C LYS A 45 18.18 29.09 -22.85
N THR A 46 17.25 29.97 -23.20
CA THR A 46 17.52 31.22 -23.93
C THR A 46 18.30 32.22 -23.07
N LYS A 47 18.75 33.33 -23.66
CA LYS A 47 19.43 34.39 -22.90
C LYS A 47 18.48 35.02 -21.89
N GLU A 48 17.24 35.26 -22.29
CA GLU A 48 16.18 35.86 -21.47
C GLU A 48 15.84 34.96 -20.28
N GLN A 49 15.70 33.64 -20.50
CA GLN A 49 15.45 32.68 -19.43
C GLN A 49 16.61 32.62 -18.42
N LYS A 50 17.86 32.67 -18.90
CA LYS A 50 19.04 32.71 -18.02
C LYS A 50 19.11 33.98 -17.18
N GLU A 51 18.75 35.13 -17.76
CA GLU A 51 18.70 36.37 -16.98
C GLU A 51 17.57 36.33 -15.96
N SER A 52 16.40 35.80 -16.33
CA SER A 52 15.28 35.59 -15.39
C SER A 52 15.66 34.65 -14.23
N ASP A 53 16.35 33.53 -14.51
CA ASP A 53 16.86 32.64 -13.46
C ASP A 53 17.81 33.39 -12.51
N LYS A 54 18.70 34.22 -13.06
CA LYS A 54 19.69 34.98 -12.30
C LYS A 54 19.03 36.06 -11.44
N GLU A 55 18.05 36.77 -11.97
CA GLU A 55 17.23 37.74 -11.22
C GLU A 55 16.51 37.06 -10.04
N PHE A 56 15.87 35.91 -10.29
CA PHE A 56 15.22 35.12 -9.25
C PHE A 56 16.21 34.71 -8.15
N VAL A 57 17.36 34.14 -8.54
CA VAL A 57 18.39 33.68 -7.58
C VAL A 57 18.95 34.85 -6.78
N ASN A 58 19.28 35.98 -7.41
CA ASN A 58 19.83 37.14 -6.73
C ASN A 58 18.84 37.71 -5.70
N LYS A 59 17.58 37.91 -6.09
CA LYS A 59 16.54 38.41 -5.20
C LYS A 59 16.37 37.51 -3.97
N LEU A 60 16.29 36.18 -4.19
CA LEU A 60 16.16 35.27 -3.07
C LEU A 60 17.43 35.28 -2.20
N LEU A 61 18.62 35.36 -2.78
CA LEU A 61 19.85 35.41 -1.98
C LEU A 61 19.96 36.69 -1.14
N GLU A 62 19.41 37.82 -1.56
CA GLU A 62 19.33 39.03 -0.72
C GLU A 62 18.53 38.75 0.57
N GLU A 63 17.39 38.05 0.48
CA GLU A 63 16.56 37.67 1.64
C GLU A 63 17.30 36.75 2.62
N TYR A 64 18.29 35.98 2.13
CA TYR A 64 19.07 35.01 2.92
C TYR A 64 20.53 35.42 3.11
N ASN A 65 20.87 36.70 2.95
CA ASN A 65 22.23 37.24 3.13
C ASN A 65 23.31 36.48 2.33
N GLY A 66 22.99 36.03 1.12
CA GLY A 66 23.88 35.27 0.25
C GLY A 66 24.01 33.77 0.57
N ASP A 67 23.33 33.27 1.61
CA ASP A 67 23.40 31.86 2.00
C ASP A 67 22.59 30.95 1.06
N ARG A 68 23.27 30.42 0.05
CA ARG A 68 22.69 29.47 -0.92
C ARG A 68 22.13 28.21 -0.28
N LYS A 69 22.68 27.74 0.84
CA LYS A 69 22.19 26.52 1.50
C LYS A 69 20.83 26.79 2.13
N LYS A 70 20.69 27.89 2.88
CA LYS A 70 19.41 28.28 3.49
C LYS A 70 18.36 28.65 2.44
N ALA A 71 18.73 29.42 1.42
CA ALA A 71 17.81 29.78 0.33
C ALA A 71 17.30 28.55 -0.42
N SER A 72 18.18 27.60 -0.75
CA SER A 72 17.81 26.32 -1.38
C SER A 72 16.92 25.48 -0.46
N ALA A 73 17.28 25.36 0.82
CA ALA A 73 16.49 24.65 1.82
C ALA A 73 15.08 25.22 1.95
N LYS A 74 14.90 26.55 1.87
CA LYS A 74 13.57 27.16 1.88
C LYS A 74 12.71 26.71 0.70
N MET A 75 13.28 26.69 -0.51
CA MET A 75 12.54 26.24 -1.68
C MET A 75 12.16 24.76 -1.57
N ILE A 76 13.04 23.92 -1.01
CA ILE A 76 12.75 22.51 -0.74
C ILE A 76 11.64 22.34 0.30
N GLU A 77 11.70 23.09 1.39
CA GLU A 77 10.66 23.11 2.44
C GLU A 77 9.29 23.46 1.85
N LEU A 78 9.22 24.51 1.01
CA LEU A 78 8.00 24.86 0.29
C LEU A 78 7.56 23.74 -0.65
N GLY A 79 8.49 23.09 -1.35
CA GLY A 79 8.20 21.94 -2.21
C GLY A 79 7.48 20.83 -1.46
N PHE A 80 8.03 20.41 -0.31
CA PHE A 80 7.39 19.40 0.54
C PHE A 80 6.06 19.88 1.16
N GLN A 81 5.94 21.16 1.49
CA GLN A 81 4.68 21.74 1.95
C GLN A 81 3.57 21.60 0.90
N TYR A 82 3.85 21.96 -0.35
CA TYR A 82 2.89 21.81 -1.44
C TYR A 82 2.58 20.34 -1.73
N LEU A 83 3.59 19.47 -1.66
CA LEU A 83 3.42 18.04 -1.89
C LEU A 83 2.50 17.39 -0.83
N TYR A 84 2.79 17.55 0.46
CA TYR A 84 2.07 16.81 1.50
C TYR A 84 0.82 17.54 2.03
N GLN A 85 0.89 18.86 2.24
CA GLN A 85 -0.20 19.60 2.85
C GLN A 85 -1.24 20.07 1.82
N LYS A 86 -0.77 20.44 0.61
CA LYS A 86 -1.65 20.94 -0.47
C LYS A 86 -1.96 19.89 -1.53
N ARG A 87 -1.23 18.77 -1.56
CA ARG A 87 -1.33 17.73 -2.59
C ARG A 87 -1.18 18.28 -4.01
N ASP A 88 -0.33 19.30 -4.16
CA ASP A 88 -0.06 19.99 -5.42
C ASP A 88 1.35 19.63 -5.92
N LEU A 89 1.40 18.61 -6.77
CA LEU A 89 2.65 18.09 -7.34
C LEU A 89 3.29 19.09 -8.32
N ILE A 90 2.48 19.87 -9.05
CA ILE A 90 2.93 20.86 -10.03
C ILE A 90 3.74 21.94 -9.32
N THR A 91 3.15 22.55 -8.28
CA THR A 91 3.85 23.58 -7.51
C THR A 91 5.03 22.99 -6.75
N ALA A 92 4.92 21.78 -6.20
CA ALA A 92 6.04 21.11 -5.54
C ALA A 92 7.25 20.95 -6.48
N MET A 93 7.05 20.40 -7.69
CA MET A 93 8.09 20.23 -8.69
C MET A 93 8.76 21.57 -9.05
N ARG A 94 7.97 22.64 -9.25
CA ARG A 94 8.50 23.98 -9.52
C ARG A 94 9.35 24.52 -8.37
N ARG A 95 8.96 24.28 -7.11
CA ARG A 95 9.76 24.69 -5.93
C ARG A 95 11.07 23.91 -5.83
N PHE A 96 11.07 22.61 -6.11
CA PHE A 96 12.31 21.82 -6.18
C PHE A 96 13.22 22.28 -7.34
N ASN A 97 12.65 22.65 -8.48
CA ASN A 97 13.39 23.23 -9.61
C ASN A 97 14.01 24.60 -9.25
N GLN A 98 13.30 25.43 -8.48
CA GLN A 98 13.88 26.66 -7.94
C GLN A 98 15.04 26.37 -6.97
N ALA A 99 14.92 25.34 -6.13
CA ALA A 99 16.03 24.90 -5.27
C ALA A 99 17.28 24.49 -6.07
N PHE A 100 17.07 23.82 -7.21
CA PHE A 100 18.13 23.43 -8.15
C PHE A 100 18.88 24.65 -8.72
N LEU A 101 18.18 25.73 -9.10
CA LEU A 101 18.84 26.96 -9.57
C LEU A 101 19.76 27.59 -8.53
N ILE A 102 19.43 27.45 -7.24
CA ILE A 102 20.15 28.08 -6.13
C ILE A 102 21.36 27.24 -5.72
N ASN A 103 21.14 25.95 -5.51
CA ASN A 103 22.15 24.99 -5.07
C ASN A 103 21.86 23.59 -5.63
N PRO A 104 22.42 23.23 -6.81
CA PRO A 104 22.23 21.92 -7.41
C PRO A 104 22.96 20.79 -6.64
N LYS A 105 23.74 21.10 -5.60
CA LYS A 105 24.43 20.10 -4.76
C LYS A 105 23.70 19.82 -3.45
N ASN A 106 22.42 20.16 -3.34
CA ASN A 106 21.61 19.81 -2.18
C ASN A 106 20.88 18.49 -2.44
N PRO A 107 21.20 17.39 -1.75
CA PRO A 107 20.59 16.08 -2.03
C PRO A 107 19.08 16.07 -1.78
N ASN A 108 18.58 16.92 -0.87
CA ASN A 108 17.15 17.02 -0.54
C ASN A 108 16.28 17.50 -1.71
N LEU A 109 16.83 18.21 -2.71
CA LEU A 109 16.04 18.56 -3.91
C LEU A 109 15.80 17.34 -4.79
N TYR A 110 16.78 16.45 -4.88
CA TYR A 110 16.67 15.19 -5.63
C TYR A 110 15.78 14.20 -4.89
N TYR A 111 15.83 14.22 -3.55
CA TYR A 111 14.82 13.56 -2.73
C TYR A 111 13.43 14.06 -3.11
N GLY A 112 13.20 15.38 -3.10
CA GLY A 112 11.92 15.99 -3.50
C GLY A 112 11.46 15.63 -4.91
N PHE A 113 12.34 15.68 -5.92
CA PHE A 113 12.00 15.23 -7.27
C PHE A 113 11.60 13.75 -7.30
N GLY A 114 12.34 12.89 -6.60
CA GLY A 114 12.03 11.47 -6.51
C GLY A 114 10.69 11.23 -5.80
N THR A 115 10.38 11.98 -4.73
CA THR A 115 9.10 11.90 -4.03
C THR A 115 7.92 12.31 -4.93
N VAL A 116 8.08 13.30 -5.81
CA VAL A 116 7.03 13.64 -6.79
C VAL A 116 6.73 12.45 -7.71
N TYR A 117 7.76 11.86 -8.32
CA TYR A 117 7.58 10.69 -9.19
C TYR A 117 7.07 9.47 -8.44
N PHE A 118 7.50 9.26 -7.20
CA PHE A 118 6.98 8.21 -6.34
C PHE A 118 5.45 8.35 -6.14
N ASN A 119 4.97 9.58 -5.88
CA ASN A 119 3.53 9.85 -5.75
C ASN A 119 2.76 9.71 -7.08
N LEU A 120 3.45 9.81 -8.22
CA LEU A 120 2.88 9.55 -9.54
C LEU A 120 2.87 8.05 -9.90
N GLY A 121 3.46 7.19 -9.07
CA GLY A 121 3.65 5.75 -9.35
C GLY A 121 4.83 5.45 -10.28
N ALA A 122 5.62 6.45 -10.64
CA ALA A 122 6.74 6.36 -11.57
C ALA A 122 8.02 5.92 -10.84
N MET A 123 8.09 4.62 -10.52
CA MET A 123 9.11 4.06 -9.63
C MET A 123 10.53 4.16 -10.20
N GLU A 124 10.69 4.02 -11.52
CA GLU A 124 12.01 4.13 -12.17
C GLU A 124 12.52 5.56 -12.17
N GLU A 125 11.67 6.53 -12.53
CA GLU A 125 11.96 7.95 -12.51
C GLU A 125 12.28 8.42 -11.09
N ALA A 126 11.54 7.94 -10.09
CA ALA A 126 11.83 8.21 -8.69
C ALA A 126 13.23 7.74 -8.30
N ARG A 127 13.59 6.49 -8.63
CA ARG A 127 14.92 5.93 -8.36
C ARG A 127 16.04 6.69 -9.08
N ASN A 128 15.82 7.13 -10.32
CA ASN A 128 16.80 7.94 -11.05
C ASN A 128 17.13 9.24 -10.32
N GLN A 129 16.14 9.90 -9.69
CA GLN A 129 16.41 11.08 -8.87
C GLN A 129 17.06 10.71 -7.53
N TYR A 130 16.61 9.63 -6.89
CA TYR A 130 17.23 9.15 -5.66
C TYR A 130 18.71 8.79 -5.86
N ASP A 131 19.10 8.18 -6.99
CA ASP A 131 20.49 7.91 -7.30
C ASP A 131 21.32 9.19 -7.44
N LYS A 132 20.78 10.25 -8.07
CA LYS A 132 21.44 11.56 -8.10
C LYS A 132 21.65 12.14 -6.68
N GLY A 133 20.62 12.05 -5.83
CA GLY A 133 20.72 12.48 -4.43
C GLY A 133 21.77 11.70 -3.64
N LEU A 134 21.80 10.37 -3.79
CA LEU A 134 22.77 9.49 -3.13
C LEU A 134 24.20 9.61 -3.69
N GLN A 135 24.39 10.09 -4.93
CA GLN A 135 25.71 10.45 -5.44
C GLN A 135 26.29 11.67 -4.70
N ILE A 136 25.43 12.59 -4.25
CA ILE A 136 25.83 13.76 -3.47
C ILE A 136 26.01 13.41 -2.00
N GLU A 137 25.05 12.67 -1.43
CA GLU A 137 25.07 12.23 -0.03
C GLU A 137 24.74 10.72 0.07
N PRO A 138 25.76 9.83 0.06
CA PRO A 138 25.55 8.38 0.04
C PRO A 138 24.81 7.79 1.24
N ASN A 139 24.71 8.54 2.34
CA ASN A 139 24.11 8.13 3.60
C ASN A 139 22.79 8.88 3.90
N HIS A 140 22.14 9.48 2.91
CA HIS A 140 20.85 10.14 3.13
C HIS A 140 19.75 9.08 3.40
N PHE A 141 19.32 8.96 4.66
CA PHE A 141 18.48 7.85 5.11
C PHE A 141 17.04 7.92 4.58
N GLU A 142 16.48 9.12 4.40
CA GLU A 142 15.16 9.31 3.78
C GLU A 142 15.16 8.83 2.33
N ILE A 143 16.17 9.23 1.54
CA ILE A 143 16.32 8.74 0.16
C ILE A 143 16.48 7.21 0.14
N LEU A 144 17.31 6.64 1.01
CA LEU A 144 17.50 5.18 1.08
C LEU A 144 16.20 4.45 1.43
N THR A 145 15.39 5.02 2.33
CA THR A 145 14.09 4.47 2.73
C THR A 145 13.10 4.49 1.58
N ASP A 146 12.95 5.63 0.91
CA ASP A 146 11.98 5.77 -0.18
C ASP A 146 12.44 4.99 -1.42
N TYR A 147 13.75 4.90 -1.67
CA TYR A 147 14.33 4.01 -2.69
C TYR A 147 13.97 2.55 -2.40
N GLY A 148 14.21 2.07 -1.17
CA GLY A 148 13.82 0.72 -0.77
C GLY A 148 12.32 0.47 -0.91
N THR A 149 11.51 1.48 -0.62
CA THR A 149 10.05 1.42 -0.76
C THR A 149 9.61 1.26 -2.23
N THR A 150 10.33 1.82 -3.21
CA THR A 150 10.01 1.56 -4.64
C THR A 150 10.05 0.08 -4.99
N TYR A 151 11.00 -0.67 -4.43
CA TYR A 151 11.11 -2.12 -4.65
C TYR A 151 10.04 -2.90 -3.89
N LEU A 152 9.56 -2.41 -2.75
CA LEU A 152 8.40 -2.99 -2.08
C LEU A 152 7.12 -2.81 -2.91
N GLY A 153 6.97 -1.68 -3.62
CA GLY A 153 5.90 -1.49 -4.60
C GLY A 153 5.95 -2.53 -5.71
N GLU A 154 7.10 -2.64 -6.38
CA GLU A 154 7.31 -3.63 -7.47
C GLU A 154 7.17 -5.08 -7.01
N TYR A 155 7.44 -5.38 -5.74
CA TYR A 155 7.16 -6.72 -5.20
C TYR A 155 5.68 -7.08 -5.34
N TYR A 156 4.77 -6.16 -5.02
CA TYR A 156 3.33 -6.42 -5.11
C TYR A 156 2.86 -6.56 -6.56
N ASP A 157 3.50 -5.86 -7.50
CA ASP A 157 3.21 -6.00 -8.93
C ASP A 157 3.61 -7.39 -9.46
N GLU A 158 4.70 -7.96 -8.93
CA GLU A 158 5.30 -9.19 -9.45
C GLU A 158 4.93 -10.46 -8.68
N VAL A 159 4.45 -10.37 -7.43
CA VAL A 159 4.30 -11.54 -6.54
C VAL A 159 3.39 -12.63 -7.11
N ASN A 160 2.38 -12.25 -7.91
CA ASN A 160 1.43 -13.20 -8.51
C ASN A 160 1.89 -13.72 -9.89
N SER A 161 2.71 -12.96 -10.61
CA SER A 161 3.16 -13.26 -11.98
C SER A 161 4.52 -13.97 -12.01
N ASP A 162 5.49 -13.46 -11.26
CA ASP A 162 6.85 -13.98 -11.17
C ASP A 162 7.37 -13.89 -9.71
N PRO A 163 7.12 -14.93 -8.89
CA PRO A 163 7.58 -14.97 -7.50
C PRO A 163 9.11 -14.89 -7.34
N SER A 164 9.88 -15.31 -8.35
CA SER A 164 11.34 -15.24 -8.33
C SER A 164 11.80 -13.80 -8.49
N LEU A 165 11.20 -13.06 -9.42
CA LEU A 165 11.44 -11.64 -9.58
C LEU A 165 10.99 -10.85 -8.35
N ALA A 166 9.80 -11.15 -7.80
CA ALA A 166 9.31 -10.54 -6.58
C ALA A 166 10.29 -10.74 -5.41
N SER A 167 10.81 -11.96 -5.22
CA SER A 167 11.83 -12.24 -4.20
C SER A 167 13.10 -11.38 -4.37
N LYS A 168 13.57 -11.20 -5.62
CA LYS A 168 14.69 -10.30 -5.91
C LYS A 168 14.39 -8.85 -5.55
N LYS A 169 13.14 -8.38 -5.76
CA LYS A 169 12.73 -7.03 -5.33
C LYS A 169 12.80 -6.87 -3.81
N LEU A 170 12.39 -7.88 -3.03
CA LEU A 170 12.56 -7.86 -1.57
C LEU A 170 14.02 -7.77 -1.15
N ASP A 171 14.93 -8.48 -1.83
CA ASP A 171 16.36 -8.41 -1.51
C ASP A 171 16.96 -7.04 -1.82
N LEU A 172 16.54 -6.42 -2.93
CA LEU A 172 16.93 -5.06 -3.29
C LEU A 172 16.38 -4.04 -2.27
N ALA A 173 15.13 -4.18 -1.85
CA ALA A 173 14.52 -3.37 -0.80
C ALA A 173 15.30 -3.51 0.52
N LEU A 174 15.59 -4.74 0.93
CA LEU A 174 16.30 -5.04 2.18
C LEU A 174 17.67 -4.39 2.22
N LYS A 175 18.41 -4.44 1.11
CA LYS A 175 19.72 -3.78 1.00
C LYS A 175 19.63 -2.27 1.25
N LYS A 176 18.66 -1.58 0.64
CA LYS A 176 18.49 -0.12 0.81
C LYS A 176 18.00 0.23 2.21
N LEU A 177 17.02 -0.51 2.73
CA LEU A 177 16.45 -0.29 4.07
C LEU A 177 17.45 -0.58 5.19
N ASN A 178 18.25 -1.64 5.08
CA ASN A 178 19.32 -1.91 6.06
C ASN A 178 20.39 -0.81 6.03
N LYS A 179 20.74 -0.28 4.86
CA LYS A 179 21.64 0.86 4.77
C LYS A 179 21.03 2.09 5.45
N SER A 180 19.76 2.39 5.19
CA SER A 180 19.05 3.48 5.88
C SER A 180 19.10 3.32 7.40
N TYR A 181 18.72 2.13 7.89
CA TYR A 181 18.69 1.81 9.32
C TYR A 181 20.07 1.92 9.98
N SER A 182 21.14 1.54 9.26
CA SER A 182 22.51 1.70 9.76
C SER A 182 22.95 3.15 9.93
N VAL A 183 22.36 4.08 9.16
CA VAL A 183 22.62 5.52 9.29
C VAL A 183 21.75 6.12 10.39
N ASN A 184 20.45 5.81 10.39
CA ASN A 184 19.50 6.35 11.35
C ASN A 184 18.52 5.26 11.84
N PRO A 185 18.81 4.58 12.95
CA PRO A 185 17.94 3.53 13.49
C PRO A 185 16.64 4.08 14.12
N ASP A 186 16.61 5.37 14.45
CA ASP A 186 15.47 6.04 15.07
C ASP A 186 14.49 6.61 14.03
N TYR A 187 14.65 6.28 12.74
CA TYR A 187 13.69 6.67 11.70
C TYR A 187 12.55 5.65 11.60
N SER A 188 11.38 6.03 12.13
CA SER A 188 10.18 5.15 12.20
C SER A 188 9.77 4.61 10.83
N SER A 189 9.89 5.42 9.76
CA SER A 189 9.57 4.97 8.41
C SER A 189 10.46 3.80 7.97
N THR A 190 11.78 3.85 8.21
CA THR A 190 12.67 2.72 7.87
C THR A 190 12.31 1.46 8.64
N THR A 191 12.14 1.57 9.96
CA THR A 191 11.83 0.40 10.81
C THR A 191 10.47 -0.19 10.42
N TYR A 192 9.49 0.65 10.10
CA TYR A 192 8.18 0.20 9.63
C TYR A 192 8.27 -0.55 8.30
N LYS A 193 9.04 -0.03 7.32
CA LYS A 193 9.27 -0.70 6.05
C LYS A 193 10.06 -2.01 6.20
N LEU A 194 11.01 -2.08 7.11
CA LEU A 194 11.70 -3.34 7.45
C LEU A 194 10.73 -4.36 8.06
N SER A 195 9.85 -3.92 8.95
CA SER A 195 8.80 -4.76 9.54
C SER A 195 7.90 -5.38 8.46
N ILE A 196 7.44 -4.57 7.50
CA ILE A 196 6.67 -5.02 6.34
C ILE A 196 7.48 -6.00 5.49
N LEU A 197 8.71 -5.65 5.15
CA LEU A 197 9.58 -6.48 4.31
C LEU A 197 9.78 -7.88 4.91
N TYR A 198 10.10 -7.97 6.20
CA TYR A 198 10.28 -9.25 6.87
C TYR A 198 8.98 -10.05 6.95
N LEU A 199 7.83 -9.38 7.12
CA LEU A 199 6.52 -10.03 7.03
C LEU A 199 6.31 -10.67 5.64
N LEU A 200 6.68 -9.97 4.57
CA LEU A 200 6.60 -10.47 3.18
C LEU A 200 7.57 -11.64 2.93
N LYS A 201 8.70 -11.70 3.64
CA LYS A 201 9.63 -12.84 3.61
C LYS A 201 9.20 -13.99 4.53
N ASN A 202 8.03 -13.89 5.19
CA ASN A 202 7.55 -14.83 6.21
C ASN A 202 8.50 -14.99 7.42
N ASP A 203 9.29 -13.96 7.71
CA ASP A 203 10.21 -13.89 8.85
C ASP A 203 9.55 -13.11 9.99
N CYS A 204 8.75 -13.83 10.77
CA CYS A 204 7.96 -13.23 11.85
C CYS A 204 8.81 -12.73 13.03
N GLU A 205 9.99 -13.30 13.25
CA GLU A 205 10.89 -12.86 14.33
C GLU A 205 11.42 -11.46 14.02
N ASN A 206 12.02 -11.27 12.85
CA ASN A 206 12.53 -9.96 12.45
C ASN A 206 11.41 -8.96 12.20
N SER A 207 10.29 -9.39 11.61
CA SER A 207 9.12 -8.52 11.43
C SER A 207 8.65 -7.97 12.77
N ARG A 208 8.47 -8.82 13.79
CA ARG A 208 8.07 -8.38 15.14
C ARG A 208 9.07 -7.43 15.77
N LYS A 209 10.37 -7.76 15.69
CA LYS A 209 11.44 -6.91 16.21
C LYS A 209 11.36 -5.49 15.65
N PHE A 210 11.19 -5.35 14.34
CA PHE A 210 11.11 -4.03 13.71
C PHE A 210 9.77 -3.34 13.99
N LEU A 211 8.65 -4.07 14.05
CA LEU A 211 7.36 -3.53 14.48
C LEU A 211 7.43 -2.91 15.88
N ASP A 212 8.02 -3.64 16.84
CA ASP A 212 8.17 -3.17 18.21
C ASP A 212 9.13 -1.98 18.31
N THR A 213 10.13 -1.92 17.44
CA THR A 213 11.02 -0.76 17.31
C THR A 213 10.25 0.46 16.78
N THR A 214 9.45 0.30 15.73
CA THR A 214 8.60 1.37 15.20
C THR A 214 7.63 1.90 16.25
N LYS A 215 6.95 1.02 17.01
CA LYS A 215 6.04 1.42 18.08
C LYS A 215 6.70 2.28 19.17
N LYS A 216 7.98 2.04 19.46
CA LYS A 216 8.76 2.83 20.44
C LYS A 216 9.13 4.21 19.92
N ILE A 217 9.35 4.35 18.61
CA ILE A 217 9.74 5.60 17.97
C ILE A 217 8.51 6.46 17.68
N ASP A 218 7.58 5.94 16.88
CA ASP A 218 6.34 6.59 16.50
C ASP A 218 5.32 5.54 16.05
N SER A 219 4.28 5.32 16.86
CA SER A 219 3.23 4.36 16.55
C SER A 219 2.28 4.84 15.44
N ASN A 220 2.24 6.13 15.13
CA ASN A 220 1.25 6.69 14.20
C ASN A 220 1.52 6.33 12.73
N VAL A 221 2.74 5.89 12.41
CA VAL A 221 3.08 5.43 11.05
C VAL A 221 2.55 4.03 10.74
N ILE A 222 2.14 3.28 11.76
CA ILE A 222 1.69 1.90 11.64
C ILE A 222 0.22 1.90 11.27
N THR A 223 -0.14 1.29 10.15
CA THR A 223 -1.55 1.21 9.72
C THR A 223 -2.25 0.04 10.40
N GLN A 224 -3.57 0.17 10.62
CA GLN A 224 -4.37 -0.91 11.17
C GLN A 224 -4.38 -2.13 10.24
N ASP A 225 -4.43 -1.91 8.93
CA ASP A 225 -4.36 -2.99 7.93
C ASP A 225 -3.08 -3.81 8.06
N TYR A 226 -1.94 -3.15 8.27
CA TYR A 226 -0.68 -3.84 8.50
C TYR A 226 -0.71 -4.65 9.81
N LEU A 227 -1.24 -4.09 10.90
CA LEU A 227 -1.36 -4.83 12.16
C LEU A 227 -2.26 -6.06 12.02
N ASN A 228 -3.36 -5.94 11.27
CA ASN A 228 -4.24 -7.06 10.97
C ASN A 228 -3.47 -8.14 10.18
N GLU A 229 -2.77 -7.78 9.10
CA GLU A 229 -1.98 -8.72 8.32
C GLU A 229 -0.85 -9.37 9.14
N PHE A 230 -0.15 -8.57 9.95
CA PHE A 230 0.89 -9.06 10.84
C PHE A 230 0.35 -10.06 11.86
N ASN A 231 -0.78 -9.75 12.51
CA ASN A 231 -1.41 -10.64 13.47
C ASN A 231 -1.94 -11.92 12.82
N LEU A 232 -2.40 -11.85 11.57
CA LEU A 232 -2.81 -13.01 10.79
C LEU A 232 -1.62 -13.94 10.48
N LYS A 233 -0.50 -13.38 9.99
CA LYS A 233 0.65 -14.16 9.51
C LYS A 233 1.60 -14.59 10.62
N CYS A 234 1.79 -13.76 11.64
CA CYS A 234 2.84 -13.91 12.63
C CYS A 234 2.34 -14.17 14.05
N ARG A 235 1.09 -14.60 14.20
CA ARG A 235 0.49 -14.91 15.50
C ARG A 235 1.35 -15.89 16.31
N THR A 236 1.56 -15.60 17.59
CA THR A 236 2.28 -16.49 18.52
C THR A 236 1.35 -17.48 19.22
N ASP A 237 0.08 -17.10 19.39
CA ASP A 237 -0.91 -17.91 20.10
C ASP A 237 -1.67 -18.76 19.09
N LYS A 238 -1.60 -20.08 19.20
CA LYS A 238 -2.46 -20.97 18.41
C LYS A 238 -3.91 -20.75 18.85
N ILE A 239 -4.76 -20.27 17.95
CA ILE A 239 -6.21 -20.33 18.15
C ILE A 239 -6.59 -21.81 18.06
N ASP A 240 -7.29 -22.31 19.07
CA ASP A 240 -7.95 -23.60 18.97
C ASP A 240 -9.31 -23.40 18.29
N CYS A 241 -9.34 -23.64 16.98
CA CYS A 241 -10.55 -23.51 16.18
C CYS A 241 -11.41 -24.78 16.18
N SER A 242 -11.07 -25.80 17.00
CA SER A 242 -11.82 -27.06 17.04
C SER A 242 -13.30 -26.85 17.34
N THR A 243 -13.64 -25.86 18.18
CA THR A 243 -15.01 -25.53 18.58
C THR A 243 -15.85 -24.90 17.46
N ILE A 244 -15.23 -24.28 16.45
CA ILE A 244 -15.94 -23.62 15.35
C ILE A 244 -16.01 -24.48 14.08
N LYS A 245 -15.38 -25.66 14.06
CA LYS A 245 -15.39 -26.55 12.89
C LYS A 245 -16.77 -27.13 12.60
N THR A 246 -17.62 -27.23 13.62
CA THR A 246 -19.01 -27.67 13.49
C THR A 246 -19.89 -26.86 14.43
N GLY A 247 -21.16 -26.66 14.08
CA GLY A 247 -22.09 -25.96 14.96
C GLY A 247 -23.11 -25.12 14.20
N LYS A 248 -23.82 -24.28 14.94
CA LYS A 248 -24.70 -23.25 14.38
C LYS A 248 -24.11 -21.88 14.68
N PHE A 249 -24.19 -20.99 13.70
CA PHE A 249 -23.63 -19.66 13.79
C PHE A 249 -24.55 -18.63 13.16
N LYS A 250 -24.31 -17.36 13.47
CA LYS A 250 -25.06 -16.23 12.95
C LYS A 250 -24.11 -15.12 12.51
N ILE A 251 -24.36 -14.58 11.33
CA ILE A 251 -23.75 -13.33 10.88
C ILE A 251 -24.88 -12.30 10.76
N GLU A 252 -24.65 -11.11 11.30
CA GLU A 252 -25.55 -9.97 11.18
C GLU A 252 -24.86 -8.85 10.41
N ASP A 253 -25.54 -8.33 9.40
CA ASP A 253 -25.06 -7.25 8.55
C ASP A 253 -26.18 -6.22 8.35
N GLU A 254 -25.83 -4.94 8.38
CA GLU A 254 -26.80 -3.84 8.30
C GLU A 254 -27.54 -3.80 6.96
N ASP A 255 -26.89 -4.21 5.86
CA ASP A 255 -27.44 -4.14 4.51
C ASP A 255 -28.19 -5.42 4.10
N ILE A 256 -27.69 -6.58 4.52
CA ILE A 256 -28.25 -7.88 4.09
C ILE A 256 -28.99 -8.67 5.18
N GLY A 257 -29.02 -8.15 6.41
CA GLY A 257 -29.72 -8.75 7.55
C GLY A 257 -28.99 -9.95 8.14
N ILE A 258 -29.76 -10.94 8.60
CA ILE A 258 -29.26 -12.09 9.36
C ILE A 258 -29.06 -13.30 8.44
N THR A 259 -27.86 -13.86 8.45
CA THR A 259 -27.54 -15.15 7.84
C THR A 259 -27.26 -16.18 8.93
N ILE A 260 -28.00 -17.29 8.91
CA ILE A 260 -27.80 -18.44 9.79
C ILE A 260 -26.93 -19.46 9.08
N ILE A 261 -25.91 -19.97 9.77
CA ILE A 261 -24.97 -20.94 9.26
C ILE A 261 -25.10 -22.23 10.09
N THR A 262 -25.30 -23.37 9.42
CA THR A 262 -25.18 -24.70 10.05
C THR A 262 -23.99 -25.42 9.43
N ARG A 263 -22.94 -25.64 10.21
CA ARG A 263 -21.67 -26.22 9.74
C ARG A 263 -21.46 -27.64 10.26
N THR A 264 -20.96 -28.49 9.37
CA THR A 264 -20.45 -29.83 9.64
C THR A 264 -18.99 -29.92 9.19
N ASN A 265 -18.36 -31.08 9.37
CA ASN A 265 -16.98 -31.28 8.92
C ASN A 265 -16.79 -31.17 7.40
N ASP A 266 -17.82 -31.46 6.61
CA ASP A 266 -17.71 -31.60 5.15
C ASP A 266 -18.46 -30.50 4.37
N PHE A 267 -19.44 -29.85 5.00
CA PHE A 267 -20.21 -28.77 4.39
C PHE A 267 -20.78 -27.82 5.42
N GLN A 268 -21.16 -26.62 4.98
CA GLN A 268 -22.05 -25.74 5.71
C GLN A 268 -23.26 -25.34 4.87
N ILE A 269 -24.39 -25.08 5.54
CA ILE A 269 -25.59 -24.52 4.95
C ILE A 269 -25.73 -23.10 5.46
N GLU A 270 -25.85 -22.14 4.54
CA GLU A 270 -26.14 -20.74 4.84
C GLU A 270 -27.57 -20.41 4.42
N GLU A 271 -28.33 -19.78 5.30
CA GLU A 271 -29.73 -19.43 5.10
C GLU A 271 -29.95 -17.96 5.49
N ASN A 272 -30.57 -17.20 4.60
CA ASN A 272 -31.01 -15.84 4.87
C ASN A 272 -32.45 -15.68 4.38
N GLU A 273 -33.37 -15.53 5.32
CA GLU A 273 -34.80 -15.43 5.02
C GLU A 273 -35.13 -14.11 4.31
N GLY A 274 -34.48 -13.00 4.69
CA GLY A 274 -34.70 -11.68 4.10
C GLY A 274 -34.32 -11.62 2.62
N LEU A 275 -33.28 -12.35 2.23
CA LEU A 275 -32.84 -12.48 0.84
C LEU A 275 -33.42 -13.72 0.12
N ASN A 276 -34.17 -14.57 0.82
CA ASN A 276 -34.75 -15.80 0.33
C ASN A 276 -33.72 -16.70 -0.39
N TYR A 277 -32.60 -16.98 0.28
CA TYR A 277 -31.61 -17.97 -0.19
C TYR A 277 -31.29 -19.00 0.88
N LYS A 278 -31.00 -20.23 0.42
CA LYS A 278 -30.47 -21.30 1.26
C LYS A 278 -29.46 -22.11 0.45
N LEU A 279 -28.18 -21.94 0.76
CA LEU A 279 -27.08 -22.47 -0.05
C LEU A 279 -26.29 -23.49 0.75
N LYS A 280 -25.98 -24.62 0.13
CA LYS A 280 -25.04 -25.61 0.67
C LYS A 280 -23.67 -25.40 0.04
N LEU A 281 -22.65 -25.29 0.88
CA LEU A 281 -21.26 -25.08 0.48
C LEU A 281 -20.40 -26.22 1.02
N SER A 282 -19.56 -26.83 0.18
CA SER A 282 -18.52 -27.74 0.67
C SER A 282 -17.46 -26.96 1.43
N ILE A 283 -16.94 -27.53 2.52
CA ILE A 283 -15.85 -26.95 3.29
C ILE A 283 -14.53 -27.68 3.02
N THR A 284 -13.42 -26.96 2.93
CA THR A 284 -12.08 -27.55 2.87
C THR A 284 -11.16 -26.83 3.83
N TRP A 285 -10.76 -27.47 4.91
CA TRP A 285 -9.81 -26.90 5.88
C TRP A 285 -8.40 -26.93 5.30
N LEU A 286 -7.79 -25.75 5.18
CA LEU A 286 -6.41 -25.57 4.71
C LEU A 286 -5.42 -25.70 5.87
N ASP A 287 -5.82 -25.25 7.05
CA ASP A 287 -5.09 -25.40 8.31
C ASP A 287 -6.08 -25.47 9.48
N GLU A 288 -5.62 -25.25 10.72
CA GLU A 288 -6.47 -25.34 11.91
C GLU A 288 -7.62 -24.31 11.93
N CYS A 289 -7.41 -23.12 11.35
CA CYS A 289 -8.32 -21.98 11.44
C CYS A 289 -8.66 -21.33 10.10
N THR A 290 -8.10 -21.83 9.00
CA THR A 290 -8.36 -21.37 7.64
C THR A 290 -9.08 -22.45 6.85
N TYR A 291 -10.17 -22.08 6.17
CA TYR A 291 -10.95 -22.98 5.34
C TYR A 291 -11.52 -22.30 4.10
N GLU A 292 -11.80 -23.09 3.07
CA GLU A 292 -12.46 -22.65 1.85
C GLU A 292 -13.91 -23.12 1.80
N LEU A 293 -14.76 -22.29 1.22
CA LEU A 293 -16.16 -22.56 0.95
C LEU A 293 -16.42 -22.50 -0.55
N LYS A 294 -17.09 -23.52 -1.06
CA LYS A 294 -17.51 -23.60 -2.47
C LYS A 294 -18.99 -23.99 -2.57
N PRO A 295 -19.84 -23.21 -3.26
CA PRO A 295 -21.23 -23.59 -3.52
C PRO A 295 -21.34 -24.94 -4.22
N ILE A 296 -22.20 -25.82 -3.70
CA ILE A 296 -22.45 -27.14 -4.30
C ILE A 296 -23.94 -27.43 -4.56
N GLU A 297 -24.86 -26.74 -3.89
CA GLU A 297 -26.30 -26.94 -4.09
C GLU A 297 -27.10 -25.73 -3.58
N ASP A 298 -28.08 -25.27 -4.36
CA ASP A 298 -29.11 -24.30 -3.92
C ASP A 298 -30.31 -25.11 -3.43
N LEU A 299 -30.60 -25.01 -2.14
CA LEU A 299 -31.62 -25.80 -1.45
C LEU A 299 -33.03 -25.24 -1.64
N ILE A 300 -33.18 -24.04 -2.22
CA ILE A 300 -34.47 -23.45 -2.60
C ILE A 300 -34.76 -23.72 -4.07
N ASN A 301 -33.75 -23.58 -4.94
CA ASN A 301 -33.88 -23.83 -6.37
C ASN A 301 -32.80 -24.82 -6.87
N PRO A 302 -33.09 -26.14 -6.85
CA PRO A 302 -32.12 -27.17 -7.22
C PRO A 302 -31.57 -27.08 -8.65
N ASN A 303 -32.24 -26.35 -9.54
CA ASN A 303 -31.80 -26.15 -10.93
C ASN A 303 -31.09 -24.80 -11.15
N ALA A 304 -30.81 -24.04 -10.08
CA ALA A 304 -30.08 -22.78 -10.19
C ALA A 304 -28.64 -23.03 -10.65
N GLU A 305 -28.14 -22.12 -11.50
CA GLU A 305 -26.71 -22.04 -11.76
C GLU A 305 -26.01 -21.51 -10.51
N LEU A 306 -25.06 -22.28 -9.99
CA LEU A 306 -24.37 -21.96 -8.75
C LEU A 306 -23.22 -20.96 -8.99
N PRO A 307 -22.92 -20.08 -8.03
CA PRO A 307 -21.73 -19.24 -8.11
C PRO A 307 -20.46 -20.10 -8.19
N THR A 308 -19.51 -19.70 -9.04
CA THR A 308 -18.19 -20.34 -9.16
C THR A 308 -17.20 -19.87 -8.09
N MET A 309 -17.58 -18.86 -7.31
CA MET A 309 -16.77 -18.23 -6.29
C MET A 309 -16.33 -19.24 -5.22
N VAL A 310 -15.03 -19.22 -4.93
CA VAL A 310 -14.43 -19.88 -3.77
C VAL A 310 -14.11 -18.80 -2.76
N VAL A 311 -14.63 -18.95 -1.54
CA VAL A 311 -14.38 -18.02 -0.44
C VAL A 311 -13.40 -18.66 0.53
N THR A 312 -12.26 -18.02 0.74
CA THR A 312 -11.31 -18.39 1.80
C THR A 312 -11.66 -17.61 3.05
N CYS A 313 -11.92 -18.32 4.14
CA CYS A 313 -12.26 -17.79 5.44
C CYS A 313 -11.13 -18.11 6.42
N GLN A 314 -10.67 -17.10 7.16
CA GLN A 314 -9.66 -17.25 8.19
C GLN A 314 -10.21 -16.72 9.51
N VAL A 315 -10.24 -17.59 10.52
CA VAL A 315 -10.62 -17.21 11.88
C VAL A 315 -9.45 -16.48 12.54
N THR A 316 -9.72 -15.30 13.07
CA THR A 316 -8.71 -14.37 13.60
C THR A 316 -8.78 -14.20 15.11
N GLU A 317 -9.92 -14.51 15.72
CA GLU A 317 -10.13 -14.47 17.17
C GLU A 317 -11.32 -15.36 17.51
N ILE A 318 -11.30 -16.03 18.67
CA ILE A 318 -12.43 -16.79 19.19
C ILE A 318 -12.67 -16.33 20.63
N THR A 319 -13.92 -16.03 20.94
CA THR A 319 -14.44 -15.79 22.29
C THR A 319 -15.39 -16.93 22.68
N GLU A 320 -15.99 -16.85 23.87
CA GLU A 320 -16.97 -17.85 24.32
C GLU A 320 -18.23 -17.87 23.43
N ASN A 321 -18.64 -16.72 22.89
CA ASN A 321 -19.93 -16.56 22.20
C ASN A 321 -19.80 -16.15 20.72
N SER A 322 -18.61 -15.84 20.24
CA SER A 322 -18.39 -15.40 18.87
C SER A 322 -16.97 -15.66 18.40
N TYR A 323 -16.73 -15.50 17.11
CA TYR A 323 -15.40 -15.47 16.54
C TYR A 323 -15.29 -14.40 15.46
N GLN A 324 -14.10 -13.82 15.28
CA GLN A 324 -13.80 -12.89 14.21
C GLN A 324 -13.28 -13.67 12.99
N GLN A 325 -13.76 -13.31 11.81
CA GLN A 325 -13.40 -13.96 10.55
C GLN A 325 -13.04 -12.92 9.49
N VAL A 326 -11.92 -13.15 8.81
CA VAL A 326 -11.56 -12.42 7.59
C VAL A 326 -11.83 -13.33 6.39
N SER A 327 -12.58 -12.84 5.42
CA SER A 327 -12.97 -13.59 4.22
C SER A 327 -12.50 -12.88 2.96
N SER A 328 -12.04 -13.64 1.98
CA SER A 328 -11.67 -13.19 0.63
C SER A 328 -12.18 -14.17 -0.42
N SER A 329 -12.32 -13.74 -1.67
CA SER A 329 -12.68 -14.65 -2.76
C SER A 329 -11.64 -14.71 -3.86
N ASN A 330 -11.66 -15.80 -4.62
CA ASN A 330 -10.84 -15.95 -5.83
C ASN A 330 -11.21 -14.95 -6.94
N GLU A 331 -12.39 -14.33 -6.86
CA GLU A 331 -12.90 -13.36 -7.84
C GLU A 331 -12.72 -11.89 -7.39
N SER A 332 -12.25 -11.65 -6.16
CA SER A 332 -12.06 -10.30 -5.60
C SER A 332 -10.88 -10.20 -4.65
N SER A 333 -10.06 -9.17 -4.81
CA SER A 333 -8.97 -8.85 -3.88
C SER A 333 -9.45 -8.20 -2.57
N ILE A 334 -10.74 -7.87 -2.46
CA ILE A 334 -11.32 -7.26 -1.25
C ILE A 334 -11.40 -8.31 -0.15
N LYS A 335 -10.92 -7.94 1.04
CA LYS A 335 -11.08 -8.71 2.27
C LYS A 335 -12.18 -8.10 3.12
N MET A 336 -13.05 -8.92 3.67
CA MET A 336 -14.10 -8.50 4.60
C MET A 336 -13.86 -9.11 5.97
N SER A 337 -13.91 -8.28 7.02
CA SER A 337 -13.87 -8.75 8.40
C SER A 337 -15.28 -8.74 8.97
N LYS A 338 -15.71 -9.85 9.57
CA LYS A 338 -17.01 -9.99 10.22
C LYS A 338 -16.90 -10.75 11.53
N GLU A 339 -17.72 -10.34 12.49
CA GLU A 339 -18.00 -11.14 13.68
C GLU A 339 -19.03 -12.20 13.33
N VAL A 340 -18.80 -13.42 13.82
CA VAL A 340 -19.68 -14.56 13.65
C VAL A 340 -20.07 -15.06 15.04
N GLU A 341 -21.35 -14.95 15.38
CA GLU A 341 -21.88 -15.39 16.68
C GLU A 341 -22.05 -16.92 16.70
N ILE A 342 -21.68 -17.54 17.81
CA ILE A 342 -21.82 -18.98 18.07
C ILE A 342 -23.19 -19.20 18.72
N LEU A 343 -24.05 -19.97 18.05
CA LEU A 343 -25.37 -20.32 18.54
C LEU A 343 -25.29 -21.67 19.25
N ASN A 344 -25.30 -21.64 20.58
CA ASN A 344 -25.29 -22.82 21.45
C ASN A 344 -26.64 -23.55 21.50
#